data_AF-A0A117L8A8-F1
#
_entry.id   AF-A0A117L8A8-F1
#
_cell.length_a   1.000
_cell.length_b   1.000
_cell.length_c   1.000
_cell.angle_alpha   90.00
_cell.angle_beta   90.00
_cell.angle_gamma   90.00
#
_symmetry.space_group_name_H-M   'P 1'
#
loop_
_entity.id
_entity.type
_entity.pdbx_description
1 polymer ?
#
loop_
_entity_poly.entity_id
_entity_poly.type
_entity_poly.pdbx_seq_one_letter_code
_entity_poly.pdbx_strand_id
1 'polypeptide(L)'
;MAAKPKIVVAGILDTKGNEIKYLAERVAAAGGEPTILELSVGREVGWADISIGEVIAETGHTKEQVFSLDRGKAADIIIEGAIKVVRKLYNTGKLDGIIAFGGSMGTSIATRAMQSLPVGVPKFMLTTMASGDVSPYVGTKDICLMYPIAEAGLNKVTRRILNNAAAAIVGMAQAPELGEAADKPLIGCMMFGVTTPCVLRAAKYFEDRGYDVIINHAVGSGGRSMEELIRDGFIVGMLDITTHEIGDYLLGGVLSAGPDRLTAAGERGIPQVIAPGGLDLINFGPKDTVPEKFLKETHLPGRGLYIHNPTVTCVGVSAEEAYLIGEHIAGKLNAAKGPTVLCVPMRGWGACDLPAPNKDLGWAGPGPGPVWAADPEKPEWSLRAGRFVEALRQNIDKNKENLEVLIVDKHLNEPEFADLMAELLEEMLNGKWQKGSHTDLPYVTSL
;
A
#
# COMPACT_ATOMS: atom_id res chain seq x y z
N MET A 1 -6.18 -12.29 37.80
CA MET A 1 -5.57 -11.07 37.23
C MET A 1 -5.55 -11.23 35.73
N ALA A 2 -5.83 -10.19 34.95
CA ALA A 2 -5.62 -10.23 33.51
C ALA A 2 -4.14 -10.58 33.21
N ALA A 3 -3.89 -11.31 32.13
CA ALA A 3 -2.53 -11.61 31.70
C ALA A 3 -1.78 -10.30 31.42
N LYS A 4 -0.50 -10.23 31.79
CA LYS A 4 0.33 -9.07 31.47
C LYS A 4 0.66 -9.09 29.98
N PRO A 5 0.53 -7.98 29.24
CA PRO A 5 0.90 -7.93 27.84
C PRO A 5 2.41 -8.10 27.70
N LYS A 6 2.83 -8.95 26.77
CA LYS A 6 4.24 -9.26 26.47
C LYS A 6 4.79 -8.21 25.52
N ILE A 7 5.72 -7.39 26.00
CA ILE A 7 6.25 -6.25 25.26
C ILE A 7 7.71 -6.50 24.91
N VAL A 8 8.03 -6.54 23.62
CA VAL A 8 9.43 -6.56 23.17
C VAL A 8 10.01 -5.15 23.31
N VAL A 9 11.11 -5.03 24.04
CA VAL A 9 11.85 -3.77 24.23
C VAL A 9 13.17 -3.87 23.47
N ALA A 10 13.24 -3.21 22.31
CA ALA A 10 14.35 -3.38 21.37
C ALA A 10 15.29 -2.18 21.29
N GLY A 11 16.57 -2.40 21.01
CA GLY A 11 17.52 -1.31 20.75
C GLY A 11 18.97 -1.75 20.53
N ILE A 12 19.82 -0.79 20.17
CA ILE A 12 21.27 -0.95 20.04
C ILE A 12 21.90 -0.90 21.44
N LEU A 13 22.04 -2.04 22.10
CA LEU A 13 22.34 -2.14 23.54
C LEU A 13 23.79 -1.78 23.89
N ASP A 14 24.74 -2.02 22.99
CA ASP A 14 26.15 -1.64 23.15
C ASP A 14 26.38 -0.12 23.29
N THR A 15 25.41 0.69 22.85
CA THR A 15 25.43 2.15 23.01
C THR A 15 24.30 2.70 23.89
N LYS A 16 23.14 2.04 23.94
CA LYS A 16 21.93 2.50 24.65
C LYS A 16 21.39 1.50 25.69
N GLY A 17 22.25 0.59 26.16
CA GLY A 17 21.84 -0.48 27.06
C GLY A 17 21.20 -0.01 28.38
N ASN A 18 21.67 1.11 28.94
CA ASN A 18 21.11 1.66 30.18
C ASN A 18 19.70 2.20 29.99
N GLU A 19 19.45 2.88 28.87
CA GLU A 19 18.16 3.44 28.50
C GLU A 19 17.14 2.34 28.19
N ILE A 20 17.58 1.28 27.50
CA ILE A 20 16.72 0.13 27.20
C ILE A 20 16.38 -0.67 28.47
N LYS A 21 17.34 -0.88 29.38
CA LYS A 21 17.06 -1.47 30.71
C LYS A 21 16.03 -0.65 31.48
N TYR A 22 16.23 0.66 31.55
CA TYR A 22 15.27 1.55 32.21
C TYR A 22 13.89 1.51 31.54
N LEU A 23 13.83 1.46 30.21
CA LEU A 23 12.58 1.34 29.48
C LEU A 23 11.86 0.02 29.80
N ALA A 24 12.58 -1.10 29.83
CA ALA A 24 12.04 -2.42 30.22
C ALA A 24 11.54 -2.44 31.67
N GLU A 25 12.29 -1.88 32.63
CA GLU A 25 11.86 -1.70 34.01
C GLU A 25 10.55 -0.92 34.10
N ARG A 26 10.38 0.10 33.25
CA ARG A 26 9.20 0.97 33.24
C ARG A 26 8.00 0.30 32.58
N VAL A 27 8.24 -0.53 31.55
CA VAL A 27 7.21 -1.41 30.96
C VAL A 27 6.70 -2.40 32.01
N ALA A 28 7.61 -3.07 32.74
CA ALA A 28 7.25 -4.00 33.81
C ALA A 28 6.38 -3.33 34.89
N ALA A 29 6.78 -2.13 35.30
CA ALA A 29 6.07 -1.37 36.33
C ALA A 29 4.78 -0.72 35.84
N ALA A 30 4.59 -0.53 34.54
CA ALA A 30 3.32 -0.14 33.94
C ALA A 30 2.33 -1.32 33.82
N GLY A 31 2.78 -2.56 34.09
CA GLY A 31 1.94 -3.75 34.08
C GLY A 31 2.20 -4.71 32.93
N GLY A 32 3.18 -4.43 32.07
CA GLY A 32 3.62 -5.34 31.00
C GLY A 32 4.63 -6.40 31.48
N GLU A 33 4.96 -7.32 30.58
CA GLU A 33 6.03 -8.31 30.71
C GLU A 33 7.09 -8.02 29.62
N PRO A 34 8.21 -7.34 29.96
CA PRO A 34 9.20 -6.97 28.96
C PRO A 34 10.06 -8.16 28.53
N THR A 35 10.43 -8.21 27.25
CA THR A 35 11.50 -9.06 26.69
C THR A 35 12.49 -8.16 25.96
N ILE A 36 13.74 -8.11 26.40
CA ILE A 36 14.76 -7.24 25.81
C ILE A 36 15.36 -7.90 24.55
N LEU A 37 15.21 -7.23 23.41
CA LEU A 37 15.76 -7.63 22.12
C LEU A 37 16.96 -6.76 21.74
N GLU A 38 18.12 -7.39 21.55
CA GLU A 38 19.33 -6.71 21.13
C GLU A 38 19.40 -6.52 19.60
N LEU A 39 19.72 -5.30 19.18
CA LEU A 39 19.91 -4.90 17.77
C LEU A 39 21.29 -4.28 17.53
N SER A 40 22.28 -4.64 18.35
CA SER A 40 23.61 -4.04 18.33
C SER A 40 24.40 -4.35 17.06
N VAL A 41 25.05 -3.32 16.51
CA VAL A 41 25.84 -3.43 15.27
C VAL A 41 27.36 -3.52 15.53
N GLY A 42 27.81 -3.20 16.75
CA GLY A 42 29.24 -3.14 17.07
C GLY A 42 29.73 -4.34 17.87
N ARG A 43 29.02 -4.68 18.95
CA ARG A 43 29.31 -5.86 19.77
C ARG A 43 28.07 -6.34 20.50
N GLU A 44 28.09 -7.61 20.89
CA GLU A 44 27.10 -8.18 21.80
C GLU A 44 27.34 -7.73 23.25
N VAL A 45 26.25 -7.47 23.98
CA VAL A 45 26.32 -7.07 25.39
C VAL A 45 26.21 -8.22 26.39
N GLY A 46 25.71 -9.39 25.96
CA GLY A 46 25.70 -10.63 26.73
C GLY A 46 24.69 -10.71 27.89
N TRP A 47 23.74 -9.78 27.97
CA TRP A 47 22.72 -9.75 29.03
C TRP A 47 21.28 -9.57 28.52
N ALA A 48 21.08 -9.46 27.21
CA ALA A 48 19.74 -9.36 26.63
C ALA A 48 18.99 -10.70 26.74
N ASP A 49 17.66 -10.65 26.80
CA ASP A 49 16.83 -11.86 26.79
C ASP A 49 16.87 -12.56 25.43
N ILE A 50 16.98 -11.76 24.36
CA ILE A 50 17.28 -12.22 23.00
C ILE A 50 18.55 -11.48 22.55
N SER A 51 19.63 -12.23 22.45
CA SER A 51 20.95 -11.73 22.07
C SER A 51 21.03 -11.37 20.58
N ILE A 52 21.96 -10.50 20.24
CA ILE A 52 22.27 -10.24 18.81
C ILE A 52 22.79 -11.49 18.09
N GLY A 53 23.40 -12.42 18.83
CA GLY A 53 23.82 -13.71 18.28
C GLY A 53 22.65 -14.55 17.80
N GLU A 54 21.56 -14.61 18.57
CA GLU A 54 20.32 -15.27 18.17
C GLU A 54 19.67 -14.61 16.96
N VAL A 55 19.67 -13.27 16.91
CA VAL A 55 19.16 -12.50 15.77
C VAL A 55 19.94 -12.82 14.49
N ILE A 56 21.28 -12.80 14.55
CA ILE A 56 22.15 -13.09 13.40
C ILE A 56 22.06 -14.57 12.98
N ALA A 57 21.86 -15.50 13.92
CA ALA A 57 21.72 -16.91 13.59
C ALA A 57 20.52 -17.21 12.69
N GLU A 58 19.44 -16.42 12.76
CA GLU A 58 18.25 -16.54 11.90
C GLU A 58 18.54 -16.19 10.43
N THR A 59 19.72 -15.63 10.11
CA THR A 59 20.16 -15.33 8.73
C THR A 59 21.26 -16.26 8.23
N GLY A 60 21.69 -17.25 9.02
CA GLY A 60 22.77 -18.16 8.66
C GLY A 60 24.18 -17.53 8.69
N HIS A 61 24.33 -16.35 9.30
CA HIS A 61 25.62 -15.68 9.50
C HIS A 61 26.15 -15.91 10.91
N THR A 62 27.43 -15.57 11.15
CA THR A 62 28.01 -15.50 12.50
C THR A 62 28.24 -14.06 12.94
N LYS A 63 28.33 -13.84 14.25
CA LYS A 63 28.61 -12.52 14.83
C LYS A 63 29.92 -11.94 14.32
N GLU A 64 30.96 -12.76 14.21
CA GLU A 64 32.29 -12.36 13.74
C GLU A 64 32.24 -11.86 12.30
N GLN A 65 31.45 -12.52 11.45
CA GLN A 65 31.22 -12.08 10.08
C GLN A 65 30.52 -10.72 10.07
N VAL A 66 29.39 -10.59 10.76
CA VAL A 66 28.57 -9.37 10.75
C VAL A 66 29.34 -8.17 11.32
N PHE A 67 30.03 -8.33 12.45
CA PHE A 67 30.79 -7.24 13.09
C PHE A 67 32.07 -6.84 12.34
N SER A 68 32.51 -7.66 11.37
CA SER A 68 33.62 -7.29 10.47
C SER A 68 33.19 -6.43 9.28
N LEU A 69 31.89 -6.32 9.02
CA LEU A 69 31.35 -5.53 7.90
C LEU A 69 31.30 -4.04 8.22
N ASP A 70 31.11 -3.23 7.18
CA ASP A 70 30.67 -1.85 7.38
C ASP A 70 29.29 -1.82 8.05
N ARG A 71 29.03 -0.75 8.82
CA ARG A 71 27.82 -0.63 9.64
C ARG A 71 26.52 -0.73 8.84
N GLY A 72 26.52 -0.30 7.57
CA GLY A 72 25.34 -0.37 6.71
C GLY A 72 24.99 -1.83 6.40
N LYS A 73 25.95 -2.59 5.86
CA LYS A 73 25.75 -4.01 5.55
C LYS A 73 25.47 -4.86 6.79
N ALA A 74 26.12 -4.54 7.91
CA ALA A 74 25.83 -5.20 9.18
C ALA A 74 24.36 -4.97 9.60
N ALA A 75 23.86 -3.73 9.44
CA ALA A 75 22.48 -3.39 9.76
C ALA A 75 21.49 -4.15 8.86
N ASP A 76 21.77 -4.34 7.58
CA ASP A 76 20.89 -5.10 6.66
C ASP A 76 20.69 -6.54 7.12
N ILE A 77 21.78 -7.22 7.53
CA ILE A 77 21.72 -8.59 8.05
C ILE A 77 20.94 -8.62 9.38
N ILE A 78 21.20 -7.65 10.27
CA ILE A 78 20.50 -7.56 11.56
C ILE A 78 19.01 -7.29 11.36
N ILE A 79 18.62 -6.49 10.36
CA ILE A 79 17.23 -6.24 9.99
C ILE A 79 16.55 -7.56 9.58
N GLU A 80 17.17 -8.34 8.70
CA GLU A 80 16.62 -9.62 8.26
C GLU A 80 16.39 -10.58 9.44
N GLY A 81 17.39 -10.70 10.32
CA GLY A 81 17.28 -11.50 11.54
C GLY A 81 16.19 -10.99 12.48
N ALA A 82 16.13 -9.68 12.71
CA ALA A 82 15.17 -9.07 13.61
C ALA A 82 13.72 -9.26 13.13
N ILE A 83 13.48 -9.18 11.82
CA ILE A 83 12.18 -9.49 11.21
C ILE A 83 11.78 -10.94 11.51
N LYS A 84 12.68 -11.90 11.32
CA LYS A 84 12.39 -13.33 11.60
C LYS A 84 12.08 -13.57 13.07
N VAL A 85 12.88 -13.00 13.97
CA VAL A 85 12.67 -13.10 15.43
C VAL A 85 11.33 -12.49 15.84
N VAL A 86 11.06 -11.25 15.44
CA VAL A 86 9.83 -10.54 15.82
C VAL A 86 8.58 -11.25 15.30
N ARG A 87 8.59 -11.73 14.05
CA ARG A 87 7.50 -12.54 13.49
C ARG A 87 7.31 -13.86 14.23
N LYS A 88 8.39 -14.54 14.60
CA LYS A 88 8.34 -15.79 15.38
C LYS A 88 7.74 -15.56 16.77
N LEU A 89 8.09 -14.46 17.43
CA LEU A 89 7.50 -14.10 18.73
C LEU A 89 6.00 -13.79 18.59
N TYR A 90 5.61 -13.02 17.58
CA TYR A 90 4.19 -12.74 17.30
C TYR A 90 3.39 -14.02 17.02
N ASN A 91 3.85 -14.85 16.09
CA ASN A 91 3.18 -16.09 15.71
C ASN A 91 3.07 -17.12 16.85
N THR A 92 3.93 -17.03 17.87
CA THR A 92 3.89 -17.91 19.04
C THR A 92 3.20 -17.30 20.25
N GLY A 93 2.52 -16.16 20.08
CA GLY A 93 1.80 -15.46 21.16
C GLY A 93 2.74 -14.92 22.24
N LYS A 94 3.99 -14.60 21.89
CA LYS A 94 5.02 -14.05 22.79
C LYS A 94 5.29 -12.55 22.59
N LEU A 95 4.49 -11.88 21.75
CA LEU A 95 4.59 -10.45 21.47
C LEU A 95 3.17 -9.89 21.31
N ASP A 96 2.77 -9.06 22.26
CA ASP A 96 1.55 -8.26 22.22
C ASP A 96 1.84 -6.79 21.85
N GLY A 97 3.11 -6.38 21.90
CA GLY A 97 3.56 -5.08 21.41
C GLY A 97 5.09 -4.98 21.34
N ILE A 98 5.58 -3.98 20.61
CA ILE A 98 7.01 -3.70 20.49
C ILE A 98 7.29 -2.22 20.70
N ILE A 99 8.29 -1.93 21.54
CA ILE A 99 8.79 -0.58 21.81
C ILE A 99 10.30 -0.53 21.60
N ALA A 100 10.82 0.56 21.02
CA ALA A 100 12.25 0.74 20.82
C ALA A 100 12.70 2.19 21.03
N PHE A 101 13.98 2.37 21.35
CA PHE A 101 14.62 3.69 21.49
C PHE A 101 15.94 3.73 20.72
N GLY A 102 16.12 4.75 19.88
CA GLY A 102 17.32 4.87 19.06
C GLY A 102 17.46 6.19 18.32
N GLY A 103 18.67 6.48 17.88
CA GLY A 103 18.93 7.50 16.85
C GLY A 103 18.64 6.95 15.45
N SER A 104 19.17 7.56 14.39
CA SER A 104 18.89 7.16 13.01
C SER A 104 19.08 5.66 12.71
N MET A 105 20.24 5.08 13.06
CA MET A 105 20.54 3.66 12.79
C MET A 105 19.60 2.71 13.57
N GLY A 106 19.44 2.95 14.87
CA GLY A 106 18.57 2.11 15.71
C GLY A 106 17.10 2.20 15.29
N THR A 107 16.67 3.38 14.84
CA THR A 107 15.33 3.58 14.27
C THR A 107 15.17 2.77 13.00
N SER A 108 16.10 2.89 12.06
CA SER A 108 16.07 2.12 10.80
C SER A 108 15.92 0.61 11.05
N ILE A 109 16.72 0.04 11.96
CA ILE A 109 16.67 -1.40 12.26
C ILE A 109 15.35 -1.76 12.95
N ALA A 110 15.00 -1.07 14.03
CA ALA A 110 13.83 -1.40 14.84
C ALA A 110 12.53 -1.23 14.06
N THR A 111 12.40 -0.16 13.27
CA THR A 111 11.15 0.07 12.52
C THR A 111 10.99 -0.89 11.36
N ARG A 112 12.07 -1.42 10.74
CA ARG A 112 11.96 -2.52 9.77
C ARG A 112 11.43 -3.80 10.41
N ALA A 113 11.85 -4.11 11.64
CA ALA A 113 11.28 -5.21 12.40
C ALA A 113 9.80 -4.95 12.76
N MET A 114 9.46 -3.73 13.21
CA MET A 114 8.08 -3.32 13.48
C MET A 114 7.19 -3.41 12.23
N GLN A 115 7.72 -3.01 11.07
CA GLN A 115 7.00 -3.03 9.80
C GLN A 115 6.62 -4.44 9.36
N SER A 116 7.26 -5.48 9.89
CA SER A 116 6.92 -6.88 9.57
C SER A 116 5.72 -7.42 10.34
N LEU A 117 5.23 -6.68 11.34
CA LEU A 117 4.07 -7.04 12.15
C LEU A 117 2.77 -6.56 11.48
N PRO A 118 1.65 -7.28 11.66
CA PRO A 118 0.35 -6.85 11.13
C PRO A 118 -0.10 -5.49 11.65
N VAL A 119 -0.93 -4.79 10.87
CA VAL A 119 -1.65 -3.59 11.34
C VAL A 119 -2.47 -3.92 12.59
N GLY A 120 -2.53 -3.00 13.55
CA GLY A 120 -3.24 -3.15 14.82
C GLY A 120 -2.35 -3.63 15.97
N VAL A 121 -1.23 -4.33 15.68
CA VAL A 121 -0.26 -4.68 16.73
C VAL A 121 0.40 -3.40 17.26
N PRO A 122 0.43 -3.13 18.57
CA PRO A 122 1.10 -1.97 19.14
C PRO A 122 2.59 -1.87 18.77
N LYS A 123 2.96 -0.80 18.04
CA LYS A 123 4.34 -0.50 17.61
C LYS A 123 4.71 0.92 18.02
N PHE A 124 5.74 1.07 18.86
CA PHE A 124 6.11 2.36 19.43
C PHE A 124 7.62 2.62 19.30
N MET A 125 8.02 3.59 18.49
CA MET A 125 9.42 3.95 18.30
C MET A 125 9.73 5.34 18.85
N LEU A 126 10.64 5.40 19.83
CA LEU A 126 11.22 6.65 20.30
C LEU A 126 12.47 6.98 19.48
N THR A 127 12.42 8.05 18.68
CA THR A 127 13.52 8.39 17.77
C THR A 127 13.82 9.87 17.68
N THR A 128 15.11 10.21 17.68
CA THR A 128 15.58 11.59 17.41
C THR A 128 15.26 12.05 16.00
N MET A 129 14.85 11.15 15.10
CA MET A 129 14.41 11.45 13.73
C MET A 129 12.91 11.79 13.61
N ALA A 130 12.14 11.73 14.71
CA ALA A 130 10.69 11.91 14.66
C ALA A 130 10.26 13.33 14.22
N SER A 131 11.13 14.33 14.38
CA SER A 131 10.90 15.71 13.92
C SER A 131 11.52 15.95 12.53
N GLY A 132 11.29 15.05 11.58
CA GLY A 132 11.84 15.08 10.23
C GLY A 132 10.99 14.28 9.23
N ASP A 133 11.59 13.84 8.13
CA ASP A 133 10.94 12.87 7.24
C ASP A 133 10.90 11.49 7.90
N VAL A 134 9.68 11.04 8.19
CA VAL A 134 9.42 9.77 8.87
C VAL A 134 8.84 8.70 7.95
N SER A 135 8.62 9.03 6.67
CA SER A 135 8.07 8.10 5.69
C SER A 135 8.83 6.76 5.58
N PRO A 136 10.18 6.67 5.62
CA PRO A 136 10.87 5.38 5.56
C PRO A 136 10.72 4.55 6.85
N TYR A 137 10.47 5.20 7.99
CA TYR A 137 10.34 4.55 9.29
C TYR A 137 8.94 4.01 9.52
N VAL A 138 7.91 4.75 9.13
CA VAL A 138 6.50 4.33 9.27
C VAL A 138 6.11 3.36 8.15
N GLY A 139 6.51 3.66 6.91
CA GLY A 139 6.10 2.89 5.74
C GLY A 139 4.57 2.92 5.57
N THR A 140 3.96 1.74 5.53
CA THR A 140 2.51 1.52 5.40
C THR A 140 1.87 1.00 6.69
N LYS A 141 2.59 1.07 7.82
CA LYS A 141 2.15 0.53 9.11
C LYS A 141 1.76 1.64 10.09
N ASP A 142 0.98 1.26 11.09
CA ASP A 142 0.49 2.07 12.19
C ASP A 142 1.54 2.25 13.32
N ILE A 143 2.77 2.62 12.96
CA ILE A 143 3.86 2.85 13.92
C ILE A 143 3.71 4.21 14.60
N CYS A 144 3.63 4.23 15.93
CA CYS A 144 3.67 5.46 16.71
C CYS A 144 5.12 5.94 16.88
N LEU A 145 5.40 7.20 16.54
CA LEU A 145 6.70 7.84 16.74
C LEU A 145 6.63 8.86 17.89
N MET A 146 7.58 8.81 18.82
CA MET A 146 7.78 9.85 19.84
C MET A 146 9.19 10.43 19.75
N TYR A 147 9.28 11.76 19.74
CA TYR A 147 10.56 12.46 19.81
C TYR A 147 11.10 12.45 21.26
N PRO A 148 12.27 11.83 21.53
CA PRO A 148 12.80 11.69 22.88
C PRO A 148 13.54 12.95 23.39
N ILE A 149 13.65 13.99 22.56
CA ILE A 149 14.40 15.23 22.77
C ILE A 149 15.91 15.05 22.85
N ALA A 150 16.40 14.10 23.64
CA ALA A 150 17.83 13.81 23.80
C ALA A 150 18.22 12.46 23.19
N GLU A 151 19.42 12.41 22.63
CA GLU A 151 19.98 11.23 21.95
C GLU A 151 20.39 10.12 22.93
N ALA A 152 20.91 10.49 24.11
CA ALA A 152 21.47 9.54 25.08
C ALA A 152 21.43 10.08 26.51
N GLY A 153 21.55 9.16 27.46
CA GLY A 153 21.65 9.40 28.90
C GLY A 153 20.30 9.40 29.62
N LEU A 154 20.30 8.84 30.82
CA LEU A 154 19.16 8.89 31.74
C LEU A 154 19.25 10.10 32.67
N ASN A 155 18.61 11.19 32.27
CA ASN A 155 18.49 12.42 33.04
C ASN A 155 17.02 12.69 33.42
N LYS A 156 16.76 13.80 34.13
CA LYS A 156 15.40 14.18 34.59
C LYS A 156 14.36 14.24 33.47
N VAL A 157 14.77 14.57 32.25
CA VAL A 157 13.91 14.70 31.07
C VAL A 157 13.68 13.33 30.44
N THR A 158 14.75 12.63 30.06
CA THR A 158 14.64 11.34 29.36
C THR A 158 13.96 10.28 30.21
N ARG A 159 14.17 10.26 31.54
CA ARG A 159 13.46 9.37 32.45
C ARG A 159 11.94 9.54 32.41
N ARG A 160 11.46 10.78 32.31
CA ARG A 160 10.03 11.08 32.22
C ARG A 160 9.45 10.66 30.88
N ILE A 161 10.17 10.92 29.80
CA ILE A 161 9.74 10.57 28.43
C ILE A 161 9.68 9.05 28.25
N LEU A 162 10.75 8.33 28.61
CA LEU A 162 10.79 6.87 28.53
C LEU A 162 9.73 6.22 29.44
N ASN A 163 9.47 6.79 30.62
CA ASN A 163 8.37 6.32 31.49
C ASN A 163 7.00 6.47 30.82
N ASN A 164 6.73 7.61 30.17
CA ASN A 164 5.47 7.83 29.49
C ASN A 164 5.31 6.88 28.30
N ALA A 165 6.37 6.64 27.52
CA ALA A 165 6.32 5.73 26.39
C ALA A 165 6.09 4.27 26.84
N ALA A 166 6.70 3.85 27.94
CA ALA A 166 6.43 2.55 28.55
C ALA A 166 4.95 2.39 28.96
N ALA A 167 4.36 3.41 29.60
CA ALA A 167 2.94 3.40 29.93
C ALA A 167 2.05 3.38 28.67
N ALA A 168 2.45 4.11 27.62
CA ALA A 168 1.70 4.17 26.38
C ALA A 168 1.65 2.82 25.65
N ILE A 169 2.78 2.13 25.47
CA ILE A 169 2.78 0.83 24.79
C ILE A 169 2.00 -0.23 25.57
N VAL A 170 2.10 -0.24 26.91
CA VAL A 170 1.31 -1.15 27.74
C VAL A 170 -0.19 -0.84 27.63
N GLY A 171 -0.57 0.44 27.62
CA GLY A 171 -1.96 0.85 27.40
C GLY A 171 -2.48 0.46 26.02
N MET A 172 -1.68 0.61 24.96
CA MET A 172 -2.03 0.16 23.60
C MET A 172 -2.24 -1.37 23.55
N ALA A 173 -1.38 -2.14 24.21
CA ALA A 173 -1.49 -3.60 24.28
C ALA A 173 -2.62 -4.10 25.18
N GLN A 174 -3.29 -3.20 25.90
CA GLN A 174 -4.46 -3.47 26.74
C GLN A 174 -5.68 -2.69 26.26
N ALA A 175 -5.69 -2.27 24.99
CA ALA A 175 -6.83 -1.59 24.41
C ALA A 175 -8.12 -2.44 24.60
N PRO A 176 -9.27 -1.81 24.88
CA PRO A 176 -10.54 -2.52 24.98
C PRO A 176 -10.85 -3.31 23.71
N GLU A 177 -11.57 -4.42 23.85
CA GLU A 177 -12.11 -5.15 22.70
C GLU A 177 -13.07 -4.26 21.89
N LEU A 178 -13.00 -4.36 20.56
CA LEU A 178 -13.73 -3.48 19.64
C LEU A 178 -15.23 -3.80 19.54
N GLY A 179 -15.69 -4.93 20.09
CA GLY A 179 -17.07 -5.41 20.03
C GLY A 179 -17.51 -5.89 18.63
N GLU A 180 -18.78 -6.27 18.48
CA GLU A 180 -19.34 -6.91 17.26
C GLU A 180 -19.28 -6.04 16.00
N ALA A 181 -19.21 -4.71 16.14
CA ALA A 181 -19.09 -3.81 14.99
C ALA A 181 -17.77 -3.97 14.22
N ALA A 182 -16.77 -4.65 14.80
CA ALA A 182 -15.47 -4.89 14.18
C ALA A 182 -15.44 -6.05 13.16
N ASP A 183 -16.51 -6.85 13.08
CA ASP A 183 -16.50 -8.12 12.34
C ASP A 183 -17.10 -8.02 10.92
N LYS A 184 -17.47 -6.82 10.46
CA LYS A 184 -17.98 -6.67 9.10
C LYS A 184 -16.91 -7.00 8.06
N PRO A 185 -17.25 -7.73 6.98
CA PRO A 185 -16.33 -7.93 5.87
C PRO A 185 -15.94 -6.60 5.24
N LEU A 186 -14.64 -6.38 5.05
CA LEU A 186 -14.09 -5.13 4.55
C LEU A 186 -13.73 -5.24 3.06
N ILE A 187 -14.28 -4.33 2.25
CA ILE A 187 -13.96 -4.16 0.83
C ILE A 187 -12.91 -3.07 0.66
N GLY A 188 -11.85 -3.37 -0.09
CA GLY A 188 -10.86 -2.39 -0.48
C GLY A 188 -11.26 -1.67 -1.77
N CYS A 189 -11.12 -0.36 -1.81
CA CYS A 189 -11.36 0.42 -3.03
C CYS A 189 -10.25 1.46 -3.27
N MET A 190 -9.72 1.51 -4.50
CA MET A 190 -8.73 2.52 -4.90
C MET A 190 -9.38 3.68 -5.63
N MET A 191 -8.96 4.90 -5.29
CA MET A 191 -9.59 6.13 -5.72
C MET A 191 -8.59 7.21 -6.17
N PHE A 192 -9.00 8.00 -7.15
CA PHE A 192 -8.37 9.25 -7.50
C PHE A 192 -9.42 10.31 -7.80
N GLY A 193 -9.06 11.59 -7.79
CA GLY A 193 -10.02 12.67 -8.01
C GLY A 193 -10.84 12.48 -9.30
N VAL A 194 -10.20 11.98 -10.35
CA VAL A 194 -10.79 11.73 -11.68
C VAL A 194 -11.67 10.48 -11.76
N THR A 195 -11.68 9.62 -10.74
CA THR A 195 -12.47 8.38 -10.67
C THR A 195 -13.53 8.39 -9.56
N THR A 196 -13.66 9.52 -8.84
CA THR A 196 -14.56 9.69 -7.69
C THR A 196 -15.99 9.20 -7.93
N PRO A 197 -16.67 9.53 -9.06
CA PRO A 197 -18.06 9.07 -9.27
C PRO A 197 -18.21 7.56 -9.26
N CYS A 198 -17.31 6.84 -9.94
CA CYS A 198 -17.31 5.38 -10.01
C CYS A 198 -17.08 4.76 -8.62
N VAL A 199 -16.05 5.23 -7.93
CA VAL A 199 -15.65 4.73 -6.61
C VAL A 199 -16.76 4.91 -5.57
N LEU A 200 -17.32 6.12 -5.45
CA LEU A 200 -18.34 6.38 -4.42
C LEU A 200 -19.62 5.57 -4.67
N ARG A 201 -19.98 5.35 -5.94
CA ARG A 201 -21.13 4.51 -6.29
C ARG A 201 -20.89 3.05 -5.93
N ALA A 202 -19.74 2.49 -6.30
CA ALA A 202 -19.39 1.11 -5.99
C ALA A 202 -19.20 0.88 -4.48
N ALA A 203 -18.63 1.85 -3.75
CA ALA A 203 -18.54 1.80 -2.30
C ALA A 203 -19.93 1.75 -1.65
N LYS A 204 -20.82 2.67 -2.05
CA LYS A 204 -22.20 2.71 -1.55
C LYS A 204 -22.95 1.40 -1.77
N TYR A 205 -22.73 0.73 -2.90
CA TYR A 205 -23.34 -0.58 -3.20
C TYR A 205 -23.07 -1.61 -2.10
N PHE A 206 -21.81 -1.68 -1.61
CA PHE A 206 -21.37 -2.60 -0.57
C PHE A 206 -21.77 -2.15 0.83
N GLU A 207 -21.69 -0.86 1.13
CA GLU A 207 -22.14 -0.28 2.41
C GLU A 207 -23.63 -0.58 2.67
N ASP A 208 -24.47 -0.40 1.64
CA ASP A 208 -25.91 -0.68 1.72
C ASP A 208 -26.22 -2.19 1.94
N ARG A 209 -25.21 -3.06 1.79
CA ARG A 209 -25.30 -4.53 1.94
C ARG A 209 -24.55 -5.07 3.16
N GLY A 210 -24.13 -4.19 4.07
CA GLY A 210 -23.56 -4.60 5.37
C GLY A 210 -22.05 -4.86 5.36
N TYR A 211 -21.35 -4.49 4.29
CA TYR A 211 -19.89 -4.45 4.26
C TYR A 211 -19.39 -3.11 4.83
N ASP A 212 -18.19 -3.12 5.37
CA ASP A 212 -17.42 -1.87 5.49
C ASP A 212 -16.59 -1.68 4.22
N VAL A 213 -16.31 -0.42 3.86
CA VAL A 213 -15.50 -0.08 2.69
C VAL A 213 -14.38 0.85 3.10
N ILE A 214 -13.14 0.49 2.74
CA ILE A 214 -11.97 1.36 2.88
C ILE A 214 -11.60 1.92 1.51
N ILE A 215 -11.70 3.25 1.39
CA ILE A 215 -11.33 3.98 0.18
C ILE A 215 -9.94 4.59 0.38
N ASN A 216 -8.96 4.09 -0.36
CA ASN A 216 -7.60 4.63 -0.36
C ASN A 216 -7.34 5.50 -1.59
N HIS A 217 -6.71 6.64 -1.35
CA HIS A 217 -6.24 7.53 -2.42
C HIS A 217 -5.00 6.92 -3.08
N ALA A 218 -5.01 6.75 -4.40
CA ALA A 218 -3.94 6.15 -5.20
C ALA A 218 -2.69 7.06 -5.35
N VAL A 219 -2.11 7.54 -4.25
CA VAL A 219 -0.95 8.46 -4.24
C VAL A 219 0.38 7.75 -3.99
N GLY A 220 0.49 6.50 -4.41
CA GLY A 220 1.62 5.61 -4.18
C GLY A 220 1.57 4.96 -2.80
N SER A 221 1.45 5.77 -1.73
CA SER A 221 1.31 5.24 -0.37
C SER A 221 -0.02 4.52 -0.15
N GLY A 222 -1.10 4.97 -0.79
CA GLY A 222 -2.41 4.33 -0.67
C GLY A 222 -2.45 2.94 -1.29
N GLY A 223 -1.89 2.78 -2.49
CA GLY A 223 -1.73 1.46 -3.12
C GLY A 223 -0.89 0.53 -2.28
N ARG A 224 0.31 0.95 -1.85
CA ARG A 224 1.16 0.13 -0.97
C ARG A 224 0.45 -0.27 0.33
N SER A 225 -0.33 0.63 0.92
CA SER A 225 -1.09 0.33 2.13
C SER A 225 -2.21 -0.68 1.85
N MET A 226 -2.88 -0.58 0.70
CA MET A 226 -3.91 -1.55 0.30
C MET A 226 -3.33 -2.95 0.08
N GLU A 227 -2.19 -3.06 -0.62
CA GLU A 227 -1.49 -4.34 -0.80
C GLU A 227 -1.12 -4.98 0.56
N GLU A 228 -0.68 -4.16 1.52
CA GLU A 228 -0.36 -4.61 2.88
C GLU A 228 -1.61 -5.10 3.64
N LEU A 229 -2.72 -4.34 3.60
CA LEU A 229 -3.98 -4.71 4.26
C LEU A 229 -4.57 -6.02 3.69
N ILE A 230 -4.41 -6.26 2.39
CA ILE A 230 -4.77 -7.53 1.76
C ILE A 230 -3.89 -8.68 2.30
N ARG A 231 -2.58 -8.48 2.40
CA ARG A 231 -1.67 -9.50 2.94
C ARG A 231 -1.93 -9.80 4.42
N ASP A 232 -2.23 -8.77 5.20
CA ASP A 232 -2.61 -8.86 6.61
C ASP A 232 -4.00 -9.51 6.81
N GLY A 233 -4.80 -9.66 5.74
CA GLY A 233 -6.06 -10.40 5.75
C GLY A 233 -7.28 -9.56 6.15
N PHE A 234 -7.16 -8.23 6.18
CA PHE A 234 -8.28 -7.34 6.47
C PHE A 234 -9.27 -7.27 5.30
N ILE A 235 -8.77 -7.30 4.07
CA ILE A 235 -9.60 -7.11 2.87
C ILE A 235 -10.11 -8.46 2.36
N VAL A 236 -11.43 -8.60 2.24
CA VAL A 236 -12.06 -9.84 1.72
C VAL A 236 -12.32 -9.77 0.21
N GLY A 237 -12.41 -8.57 -0.37
CA GLY A 237 -12.63 -8.34 -1.79
C GLY A 237 -12.12 -6.97 -2.21
N MET A 238 -11.69 -6.85 -3.47
CA MET A 238 -11.00 -5.66 -3.97
C MET A 238 -11.71 -5.05 -5.19
N LEU A 239 -12.14 -3.79 -5.07
CA LEU A 239 -12.52 -2.92 -6.17
C LEU A 239 -11.32 -2.04 -6.55
N ASP A 240 -10.45 -2.56 -7.39
CA ASP A 240 -9.27 -1.83 -7.84
C ASP A 240 -9.58 -0.94 -9.05
N ILE A 241 -10.47 0.03 -8.82
CA ILE A 241 -10.99 0.93 -9.87
C ILE A 241 -9.89 1.85 -10.40
N THR A 242 -8.93 2.22 -9.56
CA THR A 242 -7.91 3.24 -9.86
C THR A 242 -6.51 2.68 -9.72
N THR A 243 -5.91 2.28 -10.85
CA THR A 243 -4.59 1.62 -10.89
C THR A 243 -3.46 2.51 -11.40
N HIS A 244 -3.65 3.84 -11.43
CA HIS A 244 -2.69 4.76 -12.06
C HIS A 244 -1.27 4.75 -11.46
N GLU A 245 -1.12 4.29 -10.21
CA GLU A 245 0.18 4.14 -9.55
C GLU A 245 1.15 3.21 -10.31
N ILE A 246 0.61 2.31 -11.15
CA ILE A 246 1.38 1.47 -12.08
C ILE A 246 1.96 2.33 -13.22
N GLY A 247 1.18 3.24 -13.78
CA GLY A 247 1.64 4.17 -14.81
C GLY A 247 2.77 5.05 -14.30
N ASP A 248 2.61 5.62 -13.10
CA ASP A 248 3.67 6.39 -12.45
C ASP A 248 4.95 5.56 -12.20
N TYR A 249 4.82 4.31 -11.78
CA TYR A 249 5.98 3.40 -11.63
C TYR A 249 6.73 3.17 -12.93
N LEU A 250 6.02 2.89 -14.02
CA LEU A 250 6.64 2.54 -15.31
C LEU A 250 7.18 3.76 -16.05
N LEU A 251 6.53 4.92 -15.90
CA LEU A 251 6.77 6.11 -16.73
C LEU A 251 7.53 7.22 -16.00
N GLY A 252 7.82 7.03 -14.70
CA GLY A 252 8.62 7.95 -13.89
C GLY A 252 7.81 9.07 -13.24
N GLY A 253 6.54 8.82 -12.93
CA GLY A 253 5.70 9.72 -12.13
C GLY A 253 6.01 9.64 -10.63
N VAL A 254 5.52 10.61 -9.87
CA VAL A 254 5.86 10.80 -8.45
C VAL A 254 4.94 10.05 -7.48
N LEU A 255 3.80 9.54 -7.94
CA LEU A 255 2.79 8.83 -7.15
C LEU A 255 2.88 7.31 -7.36
N SER A 256 4.09 6.77 -7.52
CA SER A 256 4.31 5.34 -7.72
C SER A 256 4.05 4.53 -6.45
N ALA A 257 3.34 3.41 -6.59
CA ALA A 257 3.21 2.38 -5.54
C ALA A 257 4.30 1.29 -5.62
N GLY A 258 5.21 1.38 -6.60
CA GLY A 258 6.31 0.44 -6.78
C GLY A 258 5.89 -0.86 -7.49
N PRO A 259 6.82 -1.83 -7.60
CA PRO A 259 6.65 -3.04 -8.41
C PRO A 259 5.61 -4.01 -7.87
N ASP A 260 5.27 -3.95 -6.59
CA ASP A 260 4.33 -4.87 -5.93
C ASP A 260 2.86 -4.44 -6.05
N ARG A 261 2.60 -3.34 -6.77
CA ARG A 261 1.23 -2.90 -7.02
C ARG A 261 0.49 -3.94 -7.89
N LEU A 262 -0.75 -4.23 -7.51
CA LEU A 262 -1.66 -5.20 -8.12
C LEU A 262 -1.18 -6.65 -7.98
N THR A 263 -0.52 -7.01 -6.87
CA THR A 263 -0.08 -8.41 -6.65
C THR A 263 -0.76 -9.10 -5.47
N ALA A 264 -1.06 -8.40 -4.37
CA ALA A 264 -1.49 -9.02 -3.13
C ALA A 264 -2.81 -9.78 -3.27
N ALA A 265 -3.79 -9.20 -3.97
CA ALA A 265 -5.09 -9.85 -4.16
C ALA A 265 -4.94 -11.18 -4.93
N GLY A 266 -4.17 -11.15 -6.02
CA GLY A 266 -3.84 -12.34 -6.81
C GLY A 266 -3.04 -13.39 -6.02
N GLU A 267 -2.05 -12.95 -5.22
CA GLU A 267 -1.20 -13.83 -4.40
C GLU A 267 -1.99 -14.53 -3.29
N ARG A 268 -2.88 -13.80 -2.62
CA ARG A 268 -3.74 -14.26 -1.51
C ARG A 268 -4.99 -14.97 -1.98
N GLY A 269 -5.36 -14.80 -3.25
CA GLY A 269 -6.52 -15.44 -3.86
C GLY A 269 -7.86 -14.84 -3.45
N ILE A 270 -7.89 -13.57 -3.01
CA ILE A 270 -9.15 -12.87 -2.74
C ILE A 270 -9.78 -12.40 -4.07
N PRO A 271 -11.13 -12.33 -4.16
CA PRO A 271 -11.82 -11.72 -5.28
C PRO A 271 -11.33 -10.30 -5.61
N GLN A 272 -11.10 -10.01 -6.89
CA GLN A 272 -10.73 -8.68 -7.34
C GLN A 272 -11.40 -8.31 -8.68
N VAL A 273 -11.92 -7.09 -8.74
CA VAL A 273 -12.42 -6.47 -9.97
C VAL A 273 -11.67 -5.16 -10.19
N ILE A 274 -11.06 -5.04 -11.36
CA ILE A 274 -10.03 -4.05 -11.66
C ILE A 274 -10.48 -3.19 -12.82
N ALA A 275 -10.11 -1.90 -12.82
CA ALA A 275 -10.26 -1.02 -13.97
C ALA A 275 -9.02 -0.14 -14.14
N PRO A 276 -8.73 0.37 -15.36
CA PRO A 276 -7.55 1.18 -15.62
C PRO A 276 -7.72 2.65 -15.17
N GLY A 277 -8.50 2.92 -14.13
CA GLY A 277 -8.87 4.28 -13.73
C GLY A 277 -7.65 5.15 -13.42
N GLY A 278 -7.62 6.35 -14.00
CA GLY A 278 -6.53 7.30 -13.84
C GLY A 278 -5.24 6.96 -14.61
N LEU A 279 -5.13 5.79 -15.27
CA LEU A 279 -3.96 5.44 -16.09
C LEU A 279 -3.84 6.29 -17.37
N ASP A 280 -4.75 7.23 -17.58
CA ASP A 280 -4.66 8.29 -18.59
C ASP A 280 -3.69 9.41 -18.16
N LEU A 281 -3.20 9.41 -16.91
CA LEU A 281 -2.37 10.46 -16.32
C LEU A 281 -1.06 9.93 -15.72
N ILE A 282 0.04 10.61 -16.02
CA ILE A 282 1.33 10.51 -15.32
C ILE A 282 1.43 11.71 -14.37
N ASN A 283 1.69 11.46 -13.10
CA ASN A 283 1.63 12.51 -12.08
C ASN A 283 3.01 13.08 -11.76
N PHE A 284 3.09 14.40 -11.68
CA PHE A 284 4.28 15.15 -11.28
C PHE A 284 3.92 16.19 -10.22
N GLY A 285 4.95 16.85 -9.70
CA GLY A 285 4.81 17.99 -8.80
C GLY A 285 4.37 19.27 -9.53
N PRO A 286 4.81 20.44 -9.03
CA PRO A 286 4.62 21.71 -9.73
C PRO A 286 5.09 21.65 -11.19
N LYS A 287 4.50 22.48 -12.06
CA LYS A 287 4.73 22.43 -13.52
C LYS A 287 6.20 22.48 -13.92
N ASP A 288 7.01 23.26 -13.21
CA ASP A 288 8.45 23.41 -13.42
C ASP A 288 9.27 22.16 -13.06
N THR A 289 8.67 21.20 -12.35
CA THR A 289 9.27 19.90 -12.05
C THR A 289 8.96 18.84 -13.11
N VAL A 290 8.06 19.11 -14.06
CA VAL A 290 7.71 18.17 -15.13
C VAL A 290 8.92 17.97 -16.05
N PRO A 291 9.37 16.72 -16.30
CA PRO A 291 10.51 16.47 -17.17
C PRO A 291 10.34 17.05 -18.58
N GLU A 292 11.41 17.64 -19.13
CA GLU A 292 11.39 18.35 -20.42
C GLU A 292 10.89 17.48 -21.58
N LYS A 293 11.17 16.17 -21.55
CA LYS A 293 10.69 15.21 -22.56
C LYS A 293 9.15 15.25 -22.69
N PHE A 294 8.44 15.27 -21.57
CA PHE A 294 6.98 15.26 -21.55
C PHE A 294 6.40 16.59 -22.02
N LEU A 295 7.03 17.71 -21.64
CA LEU A 295 6.62 19.04 -22.10
C LEU A 295 6.76 19.20 -23.63
N LYS A 296 7.76 18.56 -24.25
CA LYS A 296 7.92 18.55 -25.71
C LYS A 296 6.86 17.73 -26.42
N GLU A 297 6.28 16.74 -25.76
CA GLU A 297 5.30 15.81 -26.32
C GLU A 297 3.85 16.29 -26.20
N THR A 298 3.56 17.39 -25.49
CA THR A 298 2.18 17.81 -25.19
C THR A 298 1.31 18.18 -26.40
N HIS A 299 1.93 18.30 -27.58
CA HIS A 299 1.23 18.55 -28.84
C HIS A 299 0.70 17.26 -29.50
N LEU A 300 1.15 16.08 -29.04
CA LEU A 300 0.72 14.80 -29.56
C LEU A 300 -0.69 14.46 -29.04
N PRO A 301 -1.51 13.70 -29.81
CA PRO A 301 -2.82 13.26 -29.37
C PRO A 301 -2.76 12.53 -28.02
N GLY A 302 -3.58 12.96 -27.07
CA GLY A 302 -3.68 12.36 -25.74
C GLY A 302 -2.57 12.72 -24.76
N ARG A 303 -1.56 13.52 -25.16
CA ARG A 303 -0.43 13.96 -24.31
C ARG A 303 -0.65 15.30 -23.60
N GLY A 304 -1.89 15.76 -23.47
CA GLY A 304 -2.14 17.08 -22.90
C GLY A 304 -1.63 17.25 -21.47
N LEU A 305 -1.33 18.50 -21.14
CA LEU A 305 -0.87 18.90 -19.81
C LEU A 305 -2.07 19.36 -18.99
N TYR A 306 -2.24 18.77 -17.80
CA TYR A 306 -3.27 19.17 -16.85
C TYR A 306 -2.64 19.72 -15.58
N ILE A 307 -2.74 21.04 -15.39
CA ILE A 307 -2.32 21.69 -14.14
C ILE A 307 -3.48 21.58 -13.17
N HIS A 308 -3.44 20.56 -12.30
CA HIS A 308 -4.51 20.31 -11.35
C HIS A 308 -4.56 21.38 -10.26
N ASN A 309 -3.39 21.70 -9.69
CA ASN A 309 -3.21 22.75 -8.68
C ASN A 309 -1.74 23.23 -8.69
N PRO A 310 -1.36 24.23 -7.86
CA PRO A 310 0.02 24.74 -7.84
C PRO A 310 1.11 23.70 -7.51
N THR A 311 0.74 22.58 -6.90
CA THR A 311 1.66 21.52 -6.44
C THR A 311 1.60 20.26 -7.32
N VAL A 312 0.60 20.12 -8.20
CA VAL A 312 0.37 18.88 -8.96
C VAL A 312 0.09 19.21 -10.42
N THR A 313 0.87 18.60 -11.31
CA THR A 313 0.70 18.65 -12.75
C THR A 313 0.70 17.23 -13.30
N CYS A 314 -0.27 16.93 -14.17
CA CYS A 314 -0.37 15.63 -14.84
C CYS A 314 -0.05 15.79 -16.33
N VAL A 315 0.55 14.75 -16.91
CA VAL A 315 0.77 14.62 -18.35
C VAL A 315 -0.02 13.41 -18.83
N GLY A 316 -0.71 13.54 -19.96
CA GLY A 316 -1.44 12.41 -20.53
C GLY A 316 -0.53 11.25 -20.92
N VAL A 317 -1.00 10.03 -20.68
CA VAL A 317 -0.35 8.80 -21.15
C VAL A 317 -0.53 8.69 -22.67
N SER A 318 0.49 8.22 -23.39
CA SER A 318 0.40 7.98 -24.83
C SER A 318 -0.20 6.61 -25.15
N ALA A 319 -0.59 6.39 -26.40
CA ALA A 319 -1.14 5.11 -26.83
C ALA A 319 -0.11 3.95 -26.71
N GLU A 320 1.18 4.22 -26.96
CA GLU A 320 2.26 3.23 -26.80
C GLU A 320 2.60 2.95 -25.34
N GLU A 321 2.54 3.95 -24.46
CA GLU A 321 2.69 3.70 -23.03
C GLU A 321 1.49 2.95 -22.44
N ALA A 322 0.28 3.20 -22.94
CA ALA A 322 -0.90 2.40 -22.59
C ALA A 322 -0.70 0.93 -22.98
N TYR A 323 -0.06 0.64 -24.13
CA TYR A 323 0.33 -0.73 -24.48
C TYR A 323 1.29 -1.33 -23.44
N LEU A 324 2.35 -0.61 -23.04
CA LEU A 324 3.32 -1.07 -22.03
C LEU A 324 2.66 -1.35 -20.67
N ILE A 325 1.72 -0.49 -20.26
CA ILE A 325 0.95 -0.68 -19.03
C ILE A 325 0.06 -1.94 -19.15
N GLY A 326 -0.55 -2.17 -20.30
CA GLY A 326 -1.36 -3.37 -20.57
C GLY A 326 -0.56 -4.67 -20.49
N GLU A 327 0.65 -4.68 -21.06
CA GLU A 327 1.59 -5.81 -20.93
C GLU A 327 1.95 -6.06 -19.46
N HIS A 328 2.27 -5.01 -18.71
CA HIS A 328 2.61 -5.12 -17.29
C HIS A 328 1.45 -5.69 -16.48
N ILE A 329 0.24 -5.14 -16.65
CA ILE A 329 -0.97 -5.60 -15.94
C ILE A 329 -1.28 -7.06 -16.32
N ALA A 330 -1.21 -7.44 -17.60
CA ALA A 330 -1.42 -8.83 -18.00
C ALA A 330 -0.49 -9.80 -17.26
N GLY A 331 0.80 -9.45 -17.13
CA GLY A 331 1.76 -10.25 -16.36
C GLY A 331 1.35 -10.44 -14.89
N LYS A 332 0.83 -9.40 -14.25
CA LYS A 332 0.30 -9.46 -12.87
C LYS A 332 -0.92 -10.38 -12.76
N LEU A 333 -1.90 -10.19 -13.65
CA LEU A 333 -3.17 -10.92 -13.60
C LEU A 333 -3.00 -12.40 -13.96
N ASN A 334 -2.06 -12.72 -14.85
CA ASN A 334 -1.72 -14.11 -15.15
C ASN A 334 -1.24 -14.89 -13.90
N ALA A 335 -0.64 -14.21 -12.92
CA ALA A 335 -0.22 -14.82 -11.66
C ALA A 335 -1.33 -14.94 -10.60
N ALA A 336 -2.51 -14.34 -10.83
CA ALA A 336 -3.60 -14.30 -9.84
C ALA A 336 -4.22 -15.69 -9.56
N LYS A 337 -4.43 -16.04 -8.30
CA LYS A 337 -4.95 -17.35 -7.90
C LYS A 337 -6.46 -17.37 -7.65
N GLY A 338 -7.03 -16.22 -7.31
CA GLY A 338 -8.47 -16.05 -7.02
C GLY A 338 -9.26 -15.52 -8.23
N PRO A 339 -10.60 -15.46 -8.13
CA PRO A 339 -11.46 -14.84 -9.14
C PRO A 339 -11.01 -13.40 -9.44
N THR A 340 -10.78 -13.11 -10.71
CA THR A 340 -10.18 -11.85 -11.18
C THR A 340 -10.87 -11.40 -12.46
N VAL A 341 -11.43 -10.19 -12.46
CA VAL A 341 -11.96 -9.56 -13.68
C VAL A 341 -11.31 -8.20 -13.90
N LEU A 342 -10.82 -7.96 -15.12
CA LEU A 342 -10.40 -6.63 -15.56
C LEU A 342 -11.47 -6.04 -16.48
N CYS A 343 -12.12 -4.96 -16.05
CA CYS A 343 -13.06 -4.19 -16.84
C CYS A 343 -12.34 -3.02 -17.52
N VAL A 344 -12.32 -2.99 -18.85
CA VAL A 344 -11.70 -1.92 -19.64
C VAL A 344 -12.78 -0.99 -20.20
N PRO A 345 -12.95 0.23 -19.64
CA PRO A 345 -13.88 1.22 -20.19
C PRO A 345 -13.29 1.82 -21.47
N MET A 346 -13.97 1.60 -22.58
CA MET A 346 -13.49 2.03 -23.90
C MET A 346 -13.69 3.51 -24.15
N ARG A 347 -14.58 4.20 -23.41
CA ARG A 347 -14.90 5.63 -23.64
C ARG A 347 -14.15 6.60 -22.72
N GLY A 348 -13.15 6.11 -21.99
CA GLY A 348 -12.26 6.93 -21.17
C GLY A 348 -12.06 6.39 -19.75
N TRP A 349 -10.90 6.68 -19.18
CA TRP A 349 -10.42 6.11 -17.91
C TRP A 349 -10.55 7.06 -16.70
N GLY A 350 -11.17 8.22 -16.89
CA GLY A 350 -11.37 9.20 -15.83
C GLY A 350 -11.82 10.54 -16.39
N ALA A 351 -12.15 11.49 -15.49
CA ALA A 351 -12.66 12.80 -15.86
C ALA A 351 -11.77 13.57 -16.87
N CYS A 352 -10.46 13.34 -16.91
CA CYS A 352 -9.58 14.01 -17.86
C CYS A 352 -9.59 13.39 -19.28
N ASP A 353 -10.24 12.24 -19.47
CA ASP A 353 -10.29 11.46 -20.70
C ASP A 353 -11.72 11.43 -21.27
N LEU A 354 -12.24 12.61 -21.62
CA LEU A 354 -13.59 12.78 -22.15
C LEU A 354 -13.63 13.58 -23.45
N PRO A 355 -14.49 13.24 -24.42
CA PRO A 355 -14.63 13.98 -25.68
C PRO A 355 -15.27 15.37 -25.51
N ALA A 356 -15.98 15.60 -24.40
CA ALA A 356 -16.66 16.86 -24.11
C ALA A 356 -16.83 17.06 -22.59
N PRO A 357 -17.06 18.30 -22.11
CA PRO A 357 -17.40 18.57 -20.72
C PRO A 357 -18.63 17.78 -20.25
N ASN A 358 -18.49 17.07 -19.14
CA ASN A 358 -19.59 16.42 -18.44
C ASN A 358 -19.31 16.40 -16.94
N LYS A 359 -20.06 17.21 -16.19
CA LYS A 359 -19.87 17.39 -14.75
C LYS A 359 -20.21 16.13 -13.96
N ASP A 360 -21.18 15.34 -14.42
CA ASP A 360 -21.58 14.10 -13.76
C ASP A 360 -20.47 13.05 -13.85
N LEU A 361 -19.66 13.11 -14.92
CA LEU A 361 -18.47 12.29 -15.11
C LEU A 361 -17.19 12.95 -14.56
N GLY A 362 -17.30 14.09 -13.88
CA GLY A 362 -16.22 14.78 -13.17
C GLY A 362 -15.48 15.88 -13.94
N TRP A 363 -15.81 16.15 -15.20
CA TRP A 363 -15.09 17.15 -16.02
C TRP A 363 -15.92 18.41 -16.28
N ALA A 364 -15.41 19.55 -15.79
CA ALA A 364 -16.03 20.86 -15.95
C ALA A 364 -15.18 21.84 -16.78
N GLY A 365 -14.22 21.33 -17.56
CA GLY A 365 -13.33 22.16 -18.38
C GLY A 365 -14.05 22.86 -19.55
N PRO A 366 -13.37 23.79 -20.24
CA PRO A 366 -13.94 24.57 -21.34
C PRO A 366 -14.13 23.78 -22.64
N GLY A 367 -13.66 22.53 -22.71
CA GLY A 367 -13.70 21.68 -23.90
C GLY A 367 -13.45 20.22 -23.53
N PRO A 368 -13.01 19.37 -24.49
CA PRO A 368 -12.62 18.00 -24.21
C PRO A 368 -11.64 17.91 -23.04
N GLY A 369 -11.62 16.77 -22.38
CA GLY A 369 -10.63 16.45 -21.37
C GLY A 369 -9.21 16.61 -21.95
N PRO A 370 -8.24 17.08 -21.15
CA PRO A 370 -6.92 17.47 -21.64
C PRO A 370 -6.17 16.30 -22.27
N VAL A 371 -6.50 15.07 -21.89
CA VAL A 371 -5.81 13.87 -22.36
C VAL A 371 -6.67 13.02 -23.29
N TRP A 372 -7.85 13.50 -23.68
CA TRP A 372 -8.71 12.79 -24.63
C TRP A 372 -8.03 12.65 -26.00
N ALA A 373 -8.08 11.43 -26.55
CA ALA A 373 -7.71 11.13 -27.93
C ALA A 373 -8.68 10.09 -28.47
N ALA A 374 -9.43 10.46 -29.51
CA ALA A 374 -10.40 9.57 -30.15
C ALA A 374 -9.69 8.52 -31.01
N ASP A 375 -10.22 7.30 -31.02
CA ASP A 375 -9.85 6.28 -31.98
C ASP A 375 -10.27 6.69 -33.41
N PRO A 376 -9.42 6.52 -34.44
CA PRO A 376 -9.74 6.92 -35.80
C PRO A 376 -10.91 6.16 -36.45
N GLU A 377 -11.12 4.89 -36.07
CA GLU A 377 -12.16 4.03 -36.64
C GLU A 377 -13.44 4.07 -35.81
N LYS A 378 -13.33 4.29 -34.50
CA LYS A 378 -14.45 4.37 -33.57
C LYS A 378 -14.33 5.60 -32.65
N PRO A 379 -14.71 6.82 -33.11
CA PRO A 379 -14.41 8.08 -32.41
C PRO A 379 -14.98 8.24 -31.00
N GLU A 380 -15.96 7.43 -30.61
CA GLU A 380 -16.48 7.33 -29.25
C GLU A 380 -15.52 6.59 -28.28
N TRP A 381 -14.52 5.89 -28.80
CA TRP A 381 -13.53 5.16 -28.04
C TRP A 381 -12.24 5.97 -27.87
N SER A 382 -11.59 5.76 -26.73
CA SER A 382 -10.26 6.26 -26.42
C SER A 382 -9.22 5.47 -27.20
N LEU A 383 -8.37 6.17 -27.97
CA LEU A 383 -7.25 5.59 -28.70
C LEU A 383 -6.32 4.78 -27.77
N ARG A 384 -6.12 5.26 -26.54
CA ARG A 384 -5.34 4.54 -25.51
C ARG A 384 -6.00 3.22 -25.11
N ALA A 385 -7.31 3.22 -24.91
CA ALA A 385 -8.03 2.01 -24.52
C ALA A 385 -7.89 0.92 -25.58
N GLY A 386 -7.94 1.28 -26.87
CA GLY A 386 -7.67 0.36 -27.97
C GLY A 386 -6.29 -0.30 -27.88
N ARG A 387 -5.23 0.51 -27.70
CA ARG A 387 -3.85 -0.01 -27.58
C ARG A 387 -3.60 -0.83 -26.31
N PHE A 388 -4.24 -0.45 -25.20
CA PHE A 388 -4.22 -1.25 -23.97
C PHE A 388 -4.87 -2.62 -24.17
N VAL A 389 -6.05 -2.67 -24.80
CA VAL A 389 -6.74 -3.92 -25.15
C VAL A 389 -5.90 -4.79 -26.08
N GLU A 390 -5.19 -4.19 -27.04
CA GLU A 390 -4.27 -4.93 -27.92
C GLU A 390 -3.14 -5.62 -27.14
N ALA A 391 -2.51 -4.91 -26.19
CA ALA A 391 -1.51 -5.51 -25.31
C ALA A 391 -2.10 -6.67 -24.49
N LEU A 392 -3.29 -6.50 -23.94
CA LEU A 392 -3.98 -7.56 -23.19
C LEU A 392 -4.27 -8.78 -24.06
N ARG A 393 -4.74 -8.59 -25.32
CA ARG A 393 -5.03 -9.70 -26.24
C ARG A 393 -3.84 -10.61 -26.49
N GLN A 394 -2.64 -10.02 -26.50
CA GLN A 394 -1.39 -10.71 -26.80
C GLN A 394 -0.79 -11.38 -25.56
N ASN A 395 -1.03 -10.85 -24.36
CA ASN A 395 -0.29 -11.23 -23.15
C ASN A 395 -1.13 -11.92 -22.07
N ILE A 396 -2.46 -11.80 -22.08
CA ILE A 396 -3.31 -12.41 -21.05
C ILE A 396 -3.49 -13.92 -21.30
N ASP A 397 -3.47 -14.73 -20.24
CA ASP A 397 -3.79 -16.16 -20.33
C ASP A 397 -5.30 -16.39 -20.40
N LYS A 398 -5.81 -16.57 -21.63
CA LYS A 398 -7.23 -16.76 -21.91
C LYS A 398 -7.78 -18.10 -21.44
N ASN A 399 -6.92 -19.10 -21.22
CA ASN A 399 -7.34 -20.44 -20.79
C ASN A 399 -7.64 -20.50 -19.29
N LYS A 400 -7.26 -19.46 -18.56
CA LYS A 400 -7.47 -19.36 -17.12
C LYS A 400 -8.93 -19.11 -16.80
N GLU A 401 -9.55 -20.06 -16.08
CA GLU A 401 -10.97 -20.03 -15.73
C GLU A 401 -11.31 -18.97 -14.68
N ASN A 402 -10.35 -18.65 -13.79
CA ASN A 402 -10.51 -17.63 -12.74
C ASN A 402 -10.16 -16.21 -13.20
N LEU A 403 -9.91 -15.99 -14.51
CA LEU A 403 -9.51 -14.71 -15.07
C LEU A 403 -10.32 -14.36 -16.32
N GLU A 404 -10.90 -13.17 -16.30
CA GLU A 404 -11.65 -12.63 -17.44
C GLU A 404 -11.27 -11.15 -17.68
N VAL A 405 -11.24 -10.77 -18.96
CA VAL A 405 -11.07 -9.38 -19.37
C VAL A 405 -12.32 -8.98 -20.13
N LEU A 406 -13.01 -7.96 -19.62
CA LEU A 406 -14.22 -7.40 -20.20
C LEU A 406 -13.90 -6.09 -20.90
N ILE A 407 -14.19 -6.02 -22.19
CA ILE A 407 -14.22 -4.78 -22.97
C ILE A 407 -15.60 -4.16 -22.75
N VAL A 408 -15.64 -2.96 -22.15
CA VAL A 408 -16.88 -2.30 -21.76
C VAL A 408 -17.05 -1.00 -22.54
N ASP A 409 -18.07 -0.91 -23.39
CA ASP A 409 -18.38 0.27 -24.24
C ASP A 409 -19.05 1.40 -23.42
N LYS A 410 -18.35 1.83 -22.37
CA LYS A 410 -18.75 2.83 -21.38
C LYS A 410 -17.54 3.67 -20.96
N HIS A 411 -17.79 4.84 -20.39
CA HIS A 411 -16.78 5.62 -19.66
C HIS A 411 -16.72 5.14 -18.20
N LEU A 412 -15.54 5.16 -17.58
CA LEU A 412 -15.32 4.64 -16.21
C LEU A 412 -16.30 5.23 -15.17
N ASN A 413 -16.60 6.52 -15.27
CA ASN A 413 -17.51 7.22 -14.34
C ASN A 413 -19.00 7.09 -14.67
N GLU A 414 -19.39 6.34 -15.71
CA GLU A 414 -20.81 6.05 -15.94
C GLU A 414 -21.36 5.13 -14.84
N PRO A 415 -22.60 5.36 -14.35
CA PRO A 415 -23.20 4.53 -13.29
C PRO A 415 -23.19 3.04 -13.59
N GLU A 416 -23.48 2.65 -14.83
CA GLU A 416 -23.55 1.24 -15.25
C GLU A 416 -22.18 0.55 -15.20
N PHE A 417 -21.09 1.29 -15.40
CA PHE A 417 -19.74 0.73 -15.27
C PHE A 417 -19.43 0.42 -13.80
N ALA A 418 -19.79 1.32 -12.89
CA ALA A 418 -19.60 1.10 -11.45
C ALA A 418 -20.49 -0.03 -10.92
N ASP A 419 -21.74 -0.12 -11.40
CA ASP A 419 -22.67 -1.20 -11.04
C ASP A 419 -22.13 -2.56 -11.49
N LEU A 420 -21.68 -2.67 -12.75
CA LEU A 420 -21.04 -3.88 -13.28
C LEU A 420 -19.88 -4.33 -12.41
N MET A 421 -18.97 -3.42 -12.04
CA MET A 421 -17.82 -3.78 -11.20
C MET A 421 -18.23 -4.28 -9.81
N ALA A 422 -19.23 -3.64 -9.20
CA ALA A 422 -19.71 -4.02 -7.88
C ALA A 422 -20.44 -5.37 -7.89
N GLU A 423 -21.28 -5.61 -8.89
CA GLU A 423 -22.01 -6.87 -9.08
C GLU A 423 -21.05 -8.04 -9.32
N LEU A 424 -20.06 -7.87 -10.20
CA LEU A 424 -19.01 -8.86 -10.42
C LEU A 424 -18.29 -9.25 -9.13
N LEU A 425 -17.92 -8.26 -8.30
CA LEU A 425 -17.23 -8.54 -7.05
C LEU A 425 -18.16 -9.24 -6.04
N GLU A 426 -19.42 -8.81 -5.93
CA GLU A 426 -20.42 -9.47 -5.08
C GLU A 426 -20.62 -10.94 -5.48
N GLU A 427 -20.71 -11.24 -6.77
CA GLU A 427 -20.83 -12.59 -7.26
C GLU A 427 -19.62 -13.46 -6.93
N MET A 428 -18.40 -12.90 -7.06
CA MET A 428 -17.17 -13.61 -6.70
C MET A 428 -17.12 -13.90 -5.19
N LEU A 429 -17.47 -12.93 -4.36
CA LEU A 429 -17.56 -13.09 -2.90
C LEU A 429 -18.57 -14.18 -2.51
N ASN A 430 -19.67 -14.29 -3.26
CA ASN A 430 -20.71 -15.30 -3.06
C ASN A 430 -20.42 -16.64 -3.75
N GLY A 431 -19.29 -16.80 -4.43
CA GLY A 431 -18.93 -18.01 -5.18
C GLY A 431 -19.87 -18.32 -6.36
N LYS A 432 -20.56 -17.31 -6.89
CA LYS A 432 -21.51 -17.42 -8.01
C LYS A 432 -20.91 -16.98 -9.34
N TRP A 433 -19.86 -16.17 -9.32
CA TRP A 433 -19.23 -15.65 -10.53
C TRP A 433 -18.70 -16.79 -11.40
N GLN A 434 -18.96 -16.69 -12.70
CA GLN A 434 -18.38 -17.54 -13.73
C GLN A 434 -17.92 -16.67 -14.90
N LYS A 435 -16.81 -17.08 -15.52
CA LYS A 435 -16.30 -16.45 -16.74
C LYS A 435 -17.39 -16.44 -17.82
N GLY A 436 -17.66 -15.27 -18.40
CA GLY A 436 -18.68 -15.06 -19.42
C GLY A 436 -20.08 -14.68 -18.89
N SER A 437 -20.27 -14.61 -17.58
CA SER A 437 -21.57 -14.35 -16.92
C SER A 437 -22.25 -13.03 -17.32
N HIS A 438 -21.48 -12.02 -17.71
CA HIS A 438 -21.97 -10.65 -18.01
C HIS A 438 -21.88 -10.28 -19.50
N THR A 439 -21.73 -11.26 -20.38
CA THR A 439 -21.60 -11.04 -21.84
C THR A 439 -22.96 -10.86 -22.56
N ASP A 440 -24.06 -10.97 -21.83
CA ASP A 440 -25.42 -10.67 -22.28
C ASP A 440 -25.73 -9.16 -22.29
N LEU A 441 -24.97 -8.37 -21.52
CA LEU A 441 -25.06 -6.92 -21.53
C LEU A 441 -24.61 -6.36 -22.89
N PRO A 442 -25.41 -5.50 -23.55
CA PRO A 442 -25.15 -5.06 -24.93
C PRO A 442 -23.90 -4.18 -25.08
N TYR A 443 -23.32 -3.74 -23.96
CA TYR A 443 -22.11 -2.91 -23.90
C TYR A 443 -20.89 -3.67 -23.36
N VAL A 444 -20.97 -4.99 -23.17
CA VAL A 444 -19.87 -5.81 -22.64
C VAL A 444 -19.47 -6.90 -23.64
N THR A 445 -18.18 -7.08 -23.84
CA THR A 445 -17.61 -8.20 -24.61
C THR A 445 -16.44 -8.83 -23.84
N SER A 446 -16.38 -10.16 -23.74
CA SER A 446 -15.20 -10.85 -23.21
C SER A 446 -14.09 -10.97 -24.26
N LEU A 447 -12.83 -10.86 -23.82
CA LEU A 447 -11.62 -10.90 -24.66
C LEU A 447 -11.15 -12.29 -25.14
#